data_AF-A0A947JQC0-F1
#
_entry.id   AF-A0A947JQC0-F1
#
_cell.length_a   1.000
_cell.length_b   1.000
_cell.length_c   1.000
_cell.angle_alpha   90.00
_cell.angle_beta   90.00
_cell.angle_gamma   90.00
#
_symmetry.space_group_name_H-M   'P 1'
#
loop_
_entity.id
_entity.type
_entity.pdbx_description
1 polymer ?
#
loop_
_entity_poly.entity_id
_entity_poly.type
_entity_poly.pdbx_seq_one_letter_code
_entity_poly.pdbx_strand_id
1 'polypeptide(L)'
;MANNLNTTKEQERAELHRAIWQIANDLRGSVDGWDFKQYVLGILFYRFISENLTNYINTDERRAGKKDFDYATLSNKEAEFGRADTVKEKGFYILPSQLFVNVRKNARNDANFNETLTKVFRNIENSAKGASSEDDIKGLFDDLDVNSNKLGATVEKRNQKLTKLFESIGDLQLGNYSDNTIDAFGYAYEFLMTMYAANAGKSGGEFFTPQEVSELLAEITTVGKKEVNKVYDPACGSGSLLLKFAKVL
;
A
#
# COMPACT_ATOMS: atom_id res chain seq x y z
N MET A 1 -2.36 14.57 27.37
CA MET A 1 -2.96 13.80 26.26
C MET A 1 -2.07 13.77 25.02
N ALA A 2 -1.34 14.84 24.68
CA ALA A 2 -0.39 14.85 23.55
C ALA A 2 0.80 13.85 23.66
N ASN A 3 1.36 13.64 24.85
CA ASN A 3 2.50 12.71 25.03
C ASN A 3 2.18 11.24 24.72
N ASN A 4 0.95 10.76 24.94
CA ASN A 4 0.59 9.37 24.64
C ASN A 4 0.40 9.13 23.14
N LEU A 5 -0.12 10.12 22.40
CA LEU A 5 -0.32 10.02 20.95
C LEU A 5 1.01 9.98 20.18
N ASN A 6 1.99 10.79 20.60
CA ASN A 6 3.34 10.75 20.00
C ASN A 6 4.04 9.41 20.27
N THR A 7 3.86 8.84 21.46
CA THR A 7 4.47 7.54 21.81
C THR A 7 3.91 6.41 20.95
N THR A 8 2.60 6.40 20.65
CA THR A 8 1.99 5.39 19.76
C THR A 8 2.48 5.53 18.32
N LYS A 9 2.56 6.75 17.77
CA LYS A 9 3.04 6.99 16.41
C LYS A 9 4.51 6.58 16.22
N GLU A 10 5.37 6.89 17.19
CA GLU A 10 6.77 6.47 17.16
C GLU A 10 6.93 4.96 17.26
N GLN A 11 6.08 4.28 18.05
CA GLN A 11 6.04 2.82 18.14
C GLN A 11 5.60 2.18 16.82
N GLU A 12 4.50 2.65 16.22
CA GLU A 12 4.03 2.16 14.91
C GLU A 12 5.09 2.37 13.82
N ARG A 13 5.74 3.55 13.80
CA ARG A 13 6.85 3.85 12.88
C ARG A 13 8.03 2.91 13.09
N ALA A 14 8.43 2.67 14.34
CA ALA A 14 9.55 1.79 14.66
C ALA A 14 9.25 0.33 14.29
N GLU A 15 8.01 -0.14 14.49
CA GLU A 15 7.58 -1.48 14.08
C GLU A 15 7.58 -1.64 12.56
N LEU A 16 7.04 -0.65 11.84
CA LEU A 16 7.07 -0.60 10.38
C LEU A 16 8.51 -0.63 9.85
N HIS A 17 9.39 0.21 10.39
CA HIS A 17 10.81 0.24 10.01
C HIS A 17 11.49 -1.12 10.30
N ARG A 18 11.26 -1.69 11.48
CA ARG A 18 11.86 -2.99 11.88
C ARG A 18 11.44 -4.09 10.92
N ALA A 19 10.16 -4.17 10.59
CA ALA A 19 9.66 -5.21 9.73
C ALA A 19 10.08 -5.03 8.27
N ILE A 20 10.07 -3.80 7.73
CA ILE A 20 10.66 -3.51 6.41
C ILE A 20 12.13 -3.94 6.39
N TRP A 21 12.89 -3.64 7.45
CA TRP A 21 14.30 -4.04 7.54
C TRP A 21 14.50 -5.56 7.64
N GLN A 22 13.62 -6.27 8.36
CA GLN A 22 13.64 -7.74 8.40
C GLN A 22 13.38 -8.34 7.01
N ILE A 23 12.37 -7.84 6.29
CA ILE A 23 12.11 -8.25 4.91
C ILE A 23 13.34 -7.95 4.03
N ALA A 24 13.93 -6.76 4.19
CA ALA A 24 15.11 -6.35 3.42
C ALA A 24 16.29 -7.31 3.63
N ASN A 25 16.46 -7.85 4.84
CA ASN A 25 17.48 -8.86 5.11
C ASN A 25 17.17 -10.20 4.46
N ASP A 26 15.91 -10.63 4.49
CA ASP A 26 15.49 -11.90 3.92
C ASP A 26 15.57 -11.93 2.39
N LEU A 27 15.40 -10.77 1.74
CA LEU A 27 15.55 -10.61 0.29
C LEU A 27 16.97 -10.15 -0.13
N ARG A 28 17.83 -9.81 0.85
CA ARG A 28 19.17 -9.26 0.62
C ARG A 28 20.03 -10.18 -0.24
N GLY A 29 20.78 -9.59 -1.18
CA GLY A 29 21.79 -10.28 -2.00
C GLY A 29 21.27 -10.86 -3.32
N SER A 30 19.97 -10.81 -3.58
CA SER A 30 19.38 -11.33 -4.83
C SER A 30 18.55 -10.30 -5.61
N VAL A 31 18.05 -9.29 -4.91
CA VAL A 31 17.29 -8.16 -5.45
C VAL A 31 18.07 -6.91 -5.10
N ASP A 32 18.26 -6.01 -6.06
CA ASP A 32 18.87 -4.71 -5.75
C ASP A 32 17.88 -3.86 -4.92
N GLY A 33 18.39 -2.81 -4.27
CA GLY A 33 17.53 -2.00 -3.42
C GLY A 33 16.37 -1.36 -4.19
N TRP A 34 16.60 -0.93 -5.42
CA TRP A 34 15.57 -0.25 -6.20
C TRP A 34 14.39 -1.17 -6.50
N ASP A 35 14.62 -2.40 -6.96
CA ASP A 35 13.53 -3.34 -7.20
C ASP A 35 12.86 -3.75 -5.89
N PHE A 36 13.62 -3.90 -4.80
CA PHE A 36 13.06 -4.22 -3.49
C PHE A 36 12.02 -3.18 -3.04
N LYS A 37 12.22 -1.90 -3.39
CA LYS A 37 11.28 -0.79 -3.14
C LYS A 37 9.93 -1.09 -3.75
N GLN A 38 9.94 -1.47 -5.03
CA GLN A 38 8.73 -1.72 -5.81
C GLN A 38 7.95 -2.90 -5.20
N TYR A 39 8.62 -3.98 -4.82
CA TYR A 39 7.97 -5.12 -4.16
C TYR A 39 7.33 -4.74 -2.82
N VAL A 40 8.05 -4.06 -1.93
CA VAL A 40 7.50 -3.71 -0.61
C VAL A 40 6.34 -2.73 -0.75
N LEU A 41 6.52 -1.65 -1.51
CA LEU A 41 5.48 -0.62 -1.67
C LEU A 41 4.26 -1.17 -2.41
N GLY A 42 4.46 -1.95 -3.48
CA GLY A 42 3.36 -2.53 -4.26
C GLY A 42 2.52 -3.50 -3.42
N ILE A 43 3.15 -4.38 -2.64
CA ILE A 43 2.42 -5.33 -1.79
C ILE A 43 1.79 -4.62 -0.58
N LEU A 44 2.45 -3.63 0.01
CA LEU A 44 1.87 -2.81 1.07
C LEU A 44 0.63 -2.04 0.57
N PHE A 45 0.72 -1.45 -0.63
CA PHE A 45 -0.38 -0.76 -1.28
C PHE A 45 -1.54 -1.71 -1.57
N TYR A 46 -1.26 -2.91 -2.09
CA TYR A 46 -2.26 -3.94 -2.30
C TYR A 46 -2.97 -4.33 -0.98
N ARG A 47 -2.22 -4.53 0.11
CA ARG A 47 -2.81 -4.76 1.45
C ARG A 47 -3.76 -3.63 1.82
N PHE A 48 -3.33 -2.38 1.64
CA PHE A 48 -4.13 -1.21 1.99
C PHE A 48 -5.44 -1.11 1.21
N ILE A 49 -5.40 -1.20 -0.13
CA ILE A 49 -6.63 -1.11 -0.93
C ILE A 49 -7.59 -2.28 -0.62
N SER A 50 -7.03 -3.46 -0.31
CA SER A 50 -7.81 -4.63 0.10
C SER A 50 -8.52 -4.42 1.43
N GLU A 51 -7.82 -3.91 2.45
CA GLU A 51 -8.41 -3.63 3.76
C GLU A 51 -9.39 -2.46 3.70
N ASN A 52 -9.07 -1.42 2.93
CA ASN A 52 -9.94 -0.25 2.73
C ASN A 52 -11.28 -0.64 2.09
N LEU A 53 -11.24 -1.44 1.01
CA LEU A 53 -12.44 -1.95 0.35
C LEU A 53 -13.27 -2.82 1.30
N THR A 54 -12.62 -3.76 1.99
CA THR A 54 -13.28 -4.69 2.92
C THR A 54 -13.98 -3.92 4.04
N ASN A 55 -13.29 -2.95 4.65
CA ASN A 55 -13.82 -2.14 5.74
C ASN A 55 -14.98 -1.26 5.27
N TYR A 56 -14.89 -0.70 4.06
CA TYR A 56 -15.95 0.10 3.46
C TYR A 56 -17.24 -0.73 3.29
N ILE A 57 -17.15 -1.86 2.58
CA ILE A 57 -18.31 -2.73 2.33
C ILE A 57 -18.87 -3.26 3.66
N ASN A 58 -18.00 -3.73 4.57
CA ASN A 58 -18.43 -4.23 5.88
C ASN A 58 -19.15 -3.17 6.70
N THR A 59 -18.68 -1.93 6.68
CA THR A 59 -19.31 -0.82 7.41
C THR A 59 -20.70 -0.53 6.85
N ASP A 60 -20.85 -0.46 5.54
CA ASP A 60 -22.13 -0.13 4.91
C ASP A 60 -23.17 -1.26 5.08
N GLU A 61 -22.77 -2.52 4.92
CA GLU A 61 -23.65 -3.68 5.14
C GLU A 61 -24.08 -3.83 6.61
N ARG A 62 -23.17 -3.55 7.55
CA ARG A 62 -23.48 -3.54 8.98
C ARG A 62 -24.42 -2.40 9.35
N ARG A 63 -24.25 -1.21 8.75
CA ARG A 63 -25.19 -0.08 8.89
C ARG A 63 -26.59 -0.42 8.34
N ALA A 64 -26.66 -1.21 7.27
CA ALA A 64 -27.91 -1.73 6.71
C ALA A 64 -28.56 -2.86 7.54
N GLY A 65 -27.95 -3.27 8.66
CA GLY A 65 -28.52 -4.21 9.62
C GLY A 65 -27.88 -5.60 9.64
N LYS A 66 -26.93 -5.90 8.74
CA LYS A 66 -26.20 -7.18 8.74
C LYS A 66 -25.00 -7.14 9.70
N LYS A 67 -25.27 -7.20 11.01
CA LYS A 67 -24.27 -6.95 12.07
C LYS A 67 -22.99 -7.79 11.98
N ASP A 68 -23.10 -9.05 11.59
CA ASP A 68 -21.97 -9.99 11.51
C ASP A 68 -21.43 -10.16 10.08
N PHE A 69 -21.77 -9.25 9.17
CA PHE A 69 -21.31 -9.31 7.79
C PHE A 69 -19.79 -9.17 7.69
N ASP A 70 -19.17 -10.05 6.92
CA ASP A 70 -17.76 -9.98 6.54
C ASP A 70 -17.57 -10.33 5.07
N TYR A 71 -17.29 -9.30 4.27
CA TYR A 71 -17.00 -9.36 2.85
C TYR A 71 -15.90 -10.37 2.52
N ALA A 72 -14.90 -10.51 3.39
CA ALA A 72 -13.79 -11.43 3.16
C ALA A 72 -14.21 -12.92 3.17
N THR A 73 -15.39 -13.23 3.70
CA THR A 73 -15.92 -14.60 3.79
C THR A 73 -16.91 -14.95 2.67
N LEU A 74 -17.35 -13.96 1.89
CA LEU A 74 -18.29 -14.19 0.80
C LEU A 74 -17.68 -15.00 -0.34
N SER A 75 -18.54 -15.72 -1.07
CA SER A 75 -18.13 -16.26 -2.36
C SER A 75 -17.97 -15.14 -3.39
N ASN A 76 -17.07 -15.34 -4.36
CA ASN A 76 -16.92 -14.38 -5.47
C ASN A 76 -18.25 -14.14 -6.20
N LYS A 77 -19.07 -15.20 -6.35
CA LYS A 77 -20.36 -15.10 -7.05
C LYS A 77 -21.34 -14.15 -6.34
N GLU A 78 -21.39 -14.20 -5.00
CA GLU A 78 -22.24 -13.30 -4.22
C GLU A 78 -21.69 -11.87 -4.24
N ALA A 79 -20.36 -11.73 -4.15
CA ALA A 79 -19.70 -10.43 -4.18
C ALA A 79 -19.94 -9.66 -5.49
N GLU A 80 -20.00 -10.33 -6.64
CA GLU A 80 -20.23 -9.68 -7.95
C GLU A 80 -21.45 -8.76 -7.98
N PHE A 81 -22.48 -9.01 -7.17
CA PHE A 81 -23.66 -8.16 -7.09
C PHE A 81 -23.32 -6.71 -6.69
N GLY A 82 -22.33 -6.52 -5.83
CA GLY A 82 -21.90 -5.20 -5.35
C GLY A 82 -20.84 -4.51 -6.21
N ARG A 83 -20.37 -5.13 -7.31
CA ARG A 83 -19.23 -4.60 -8.09
C ARG A 83 -19.51 -3.21 -8.66
N ALA A 84 -20.64 -3.04 -9.35
CA ALA A 84 -20.93 -1.80 -10.08
C ALA A 84 -20.98 -0.59 -9.14
N ASP A 85 -21.71 -0.71 -8.03
CA ASP A 85 -21.83 0.35 -7.03
C ASP A 85 -20.49 0.63 -6.35
N THR A 86 -19.75 -0.43 -6.00
CA THR A 86 -18.45 -0.25 -5.35
C THR A 86 -17.42 0.41 -6.28
N VAL A 87 -17.38 0.06 -7.57
CA VAL A 87 -16.50 0.74 -8.54
C VAL A 87 -16.89 2.21 -8.68
N LYS A 88 -18.18 2.53 -8.68
CA LYS A 88 -18.64 3.92 -8.75
C LYS A 88 -18.20 4.75 -7.54
N GLU A 89 -18.25 4.16 -6.34
CA GLU A 89 -17.94 4.86 -5.09
C GLU A 89 -16.44 4.85 -4.74
N LYS A 90 -15.72 3.78 -5.07
CA LYS A 90 -14.31 3.56 -4.68
C LYS A 90 -13.33 3.62 -5.84
N GLY A 91 -13.81 3.57 -7.07
CA GLY A 91 -12.99 3.61 -8.28
C GLY A 91 -12.35 2.27 -8.68
N PHE A 92 -12.46 1.22 -7.86
CA PHE A 92 -11.92 -0.11 -8.14
C PHE A 92 -12.71 -1.20 -7.40
N TYR A 93 -12.41 -2.46 -7.69
CA TYR A 93 -13.02 -3.62 -7.03
C TYR A 93 -12.05 -4.78 -6.87
N ILE A 94 -12.16 -5.48 -5.74
CA ILE A 94 -11.35 -6.65 -5.42
C ILE A 94 -12.27 -7.75 -4.92
N LEU A 95 -12.27 -8.90 -5.59
CA LEU A 95 -13.10 -10.03 -5.18
C LEU A 95 -12.63 -10.62 -3.84
N PRO A 96 -13.51 -11.28 -3.06
CA PRO A 96 -13.13 -11.90 -1.79
C PRO A 96 -11.90 -12.82 -1.90
N SER A 97 -11.84 -13.69 -2.93
CA SER A 97 -10.69 -14.58 -3.13
C SER A 97 -9.38 -13.85 -3.47
N GLN A 98 -9.48 -12.58 -3.87
CA GLN A 98 -8.39 -11.71 -4.29
C GLN A 98 -8.09 -10.64 -3.23
N LEU A 99 -8.70 -10.71 -2.05
CA LEU A 99 -8.31 -9.86 -0.93
C LEU A 99 -6.97 -10.30 -0.38
N PHE A 100 -6.16 -9.35 0.08
CA PHE A 100 -4.83 -9.61 0.65
C PHE A 100 -4.86 -10.69 1.72
N VAL A 101 -5.83 -10.64 2.65
CA VAL A 101 -5.98 -11.63 3.72
C VAL A 101 -6.18 -13.06 3.19
N ASN A 102 -6.98 -13.22 2.13
CA ASN A 102 -7.31 -14.52 1.56
C ASN A 102 -6.21 -15.04 0.63
N VAL A 103 -5.55 -14.14 -0.11
CA VAL A 103 -4.36 -14.46 -0.91
C VAL A 103 -3.21 -14.89 0.01
N ARG A 104 -2.94 -14.13 1.08
CA ARG A 104 -1.93 -14.46 2.10
C ARG A 104 -2.19 -15.82 2.75
N LYS A 105 -3.44 -16.11 3.13
CA LYS A 105 -3.82 -17.39 3.75
C LYS A 105 -3.45 -18.60 2.90
N ASN A 106 -3.52 -18.47 1.56
CA ASN A 106 -3.23 -19.54 0.63
C ASN A 106 -1.79 -19.54 0.10
N ALA A 107 -1.00 -18.48 0.37
CA ALA A 107 0.32 -18.26 -0.23
C ALA A 107 1.33 -19.41 0.00
N ARG A 108 1.29 -20.08 1.16
CA ARG A 108 2.18 -21.24 1.43
C ARG A 108 1.82 -22.49 0.63
N ASN A 109 0.57 -22.62 0.20
CA ASN A 109 0.05 -23.81 -0.46
C ASN A 109 -0.12 -23.62 -1.97
N ASP A 110 0.21 -22.44 -2.49
CA ASP A 110 0.11 -22.13 -3.91
C ASP A 110 1.47 -22.28 -4.60
N ALA A 111 1.65 -23.40 -5.30
CA ALA A 111 2.87 -23.67 -6.06
C ALA A 111 3.11 -22.66 -7.21
N ASN A 112 2.06 -21.93 -7.63
CA ASN A 112 2.11 -20.91 -8.69
C ASN A 112 1.71 -19.53 -8.14
N PHE A 113 2.10 -19.22 -6.90
CA PHE A 113 1.72 -17.99 -6.21
C PHE A 113 2.00 -16.71 -7.01
N ASN A 114 3.17 -16.61 -7.66
CA ASN A 114 3.51 -15.56 -8.62
C ASN A 114 2.44 -15.35 -9.70
N GLU A 115 1.93 -16.42 -10.32
CA GLU A 115 0.90 -16.32 -11.36
C GLU A 115 -0.46 -15.93 -10.79
N THR A 116 -0.77 -16.38 -9.57
CA THR A 116 -1.95 -15.93 -8.83
C THR A 116 -1.88 -14.43 -8.59
N LEU A 117 -0.73 -13.89 -8.17
CA LEU A 117 -0.53 -12.46 -7.98
C LEU A 117 -0.68 -11.66 -9.28
N THR A 118 -0.06 -12.11 -10.38
CA THR A 118 -0.23 -11.50 -11.71
C THR A 118 -1.70 -11.37 -12.08
N LYS A 119 -2.48 -12.43 -11.85
CA LYS A 119 -3.94 -12.42 -12.12
C LYS A 119 -4.67 -11.47 -11.19
N VAL A 120 -4.34 -11.44 -9.91
CA VAL A 120 -4.96 -10.53 -8.92
C VAL A 120 -4.72 -9.09 -9.35
N PHE A 121 -3.48 -8.66 -9.56
CA PHE A 121 -3.16 -7.28 -9.94
C PHE A 121 -3.86 -6.87 -11.24
N ARG A 122 -3.77 -7.71 -12.27
CA ARG A 122 -4.48 -7.47 -13.53
C ARG A 122 -6.00 -7.34 -13.34
N ASN A 123 -6.61 -8.12 -12.46
CA ASN A 123 -8.04 -8.04 -12.20
C ASN A 123 -8.44 -6.78 -11.42
N ILE A 124 -7.57 -6.30 -10.52
CA ILE A 124 -7.75 -5.03 -9.82
C ILE A 124 -7.70 -3.87 -10.83
N GLU A 125 -6.69 -3.84 -11.71
CA GLU A 125 -6.57 -2.81 -12.75
C GLU A 125 -7.75 -2.82 -13.72
N ASN A 126 -8.19 -4.01 -14.14
CA ASN A 126 -9.36 -4.13 -15.03
C ASN A 126 -10.70 -3.93 -14.33
N SER A 127 -10.75 -3.83 -13.00
CA SER A 127 -11.99 -3.64 -12.27
C SER A 127 -12.65 -2.30 -12.55
N ALA A 128 -11.85 -1.29 -12.90
CA ALA A 128 -12.25 0.07 -13.21
C ALA A 128 -12.42 0.32 -14.71
N LYS A 129 -12.26 -0.70 -15.56
CA LYS A 129 -12.28 -0.55 -17.01
C LYS A 129 -13.61 0.01 -17.51
N GLY A 130 -13.56 1.13 -18.23
CA GLY A 130 -14.72 1.87 -18.72
C GLY A 130 -15.39 2.77 -17.67
N ALA A 131 -14.89 2.81 -16.42
CA ALA A 131 -15.31 3.77 -15.41
C ALA A 131 -14.45 5.04 -15.47
N SER A 132 -14.91 6.11 -14.80
CA SER A 132 -14.16 7.38 -14.73
C SER A 132 -12.82 7.26 -14.01
N SER A 133 -12.63 6.21 -13.20
CA SER A 133 -11.42 5.91 -12.44
C SER A 133 -10.46 4.95 -13.16
N GLU A 134 -10.71 4.59 -14.43
CA GLU A 134 -9.85 3.66 -15.17
C GLU A 134 -8.39 4.13 -15.14
N ASP A 135 -8.14 5.40 -15.45
CA ASP A 135 -6.80 5.97 -15.54
C ASP A 135 -6.09 6.10 -14.17
N ASP A 136 -6.84 6.05 -13.06
CA ASP A 136 -6.29 6.10 -11.71
C ASP A 136 -5.67 4.76 -11.26
N ILE A 137 -6.16 3.65 -11.82
CA ILE A 137 -5.77 2.29 -11.40
C ILE A 137 -5.00 1.55 -12.49
N LYS A 138 -5.16 1.93 -13.75
CA LYS A 138 -4.47 1.30 -14.87
C LYS A 138 -2.96 1.47 -14.77
N GLY A 139 -2.24 0.34 -14.82
CA GLY A 139 -0.78 0.31 -14.73
C GLY A 139 -0.22 0.52 -13.31
N LEU A 140 -1.09 0.52 -12.30
CA LEU A 140 -0.70 0.74 -10.91
C LEU A 140 0.28 -0.34 -10.38
N PHE A 141 0.27 -1.54 -10.98
CA PHE A 141 1.16 -2.63 -10.61
C PHE A 141 2.15 -3.01 -11.72
N ASP A 142 2.30 -2.20 -12.78
CA ASP A 142 3.18 -2.50 -13.93
C ASP A 142 4.66 -2.70 -13.53
N ASP A 143 5.11 -1.95 -12.53
CA ASP A 143 6.47 -2.03 -12.00
C ASP A 143 6.70 -3.26 -11.08
N LEU A 144 5.65 -3.99 -10.72
CA LEU A 144 5.70 -5.11 -9.79
C LEU A 144 5.87 -6.45 -10.53
N ASP A 145 7.08 -6.73 -11.02
CA ASP A 145 7.36 -7.99 -11.72
C ASP A 145 7.53 -9.18 -10.75
N VAL A 146 6.44 -9.87 -10.43
CA VAL A 146 6.43 -11.09 -9.60
C VAL A 146 7.07 -12.32 -10.27
N ASN A 147 7.44 -12.20 -11.55
CA ASN A 147 8.11 -13.25 -12.33
C ASN A 147 9.61 -12.99 -12.56
N SER A 148 10.15 -11.92 -11.98
CA SER A 148 11.54 -11.52 -12.14
C SER A 148 12.53 -12.61 -11.70
N ASN A 149 13.59 -12.78 -12.49
CA ASN A 149 14.73 -13.62 -12.10
C ASN A 149 15.46 -13.11 -10.86
N LYS A 150 15.26 -11.84 -10.48
CA LYS A 150 15.80 -11.24 -9.26
C LYS A 150 15.15 -11.83 -8.00
N LEU A 151 13.86 -12.17 -8.08
CA LEU A 151 13.16 -12.92 -7.02
C LEU A 151 13.67 -14.36 -6.93
N GLY A 152 14.18 -14.93 -8.02
CA GLY A 152 14.81 -16.25 -8.02
C GLY A 152 14.82 -16.89 -9.40
N ALA A 153 15.78 -17.79 -9.62
CA ALA A 153 15.93 -18.49 -10.89
C ALA A 153 14.83 -19.54 -11.18
N THR A 154 14.08 -19.97 -10.15
CA THR A 154 13.00 -20.96 -10.28
C THR A 154 11.71 -20.41 -9.70
N VAL A 155 10.56 -20.89 -10.22
CA VAL A 155 9.22 -20.53 -9.72
C VAL A 155 9.11 -20.77 -8.21
N GLU A 156 9.63 -21.90 -7.73
CA GLU A 156 9.66 -22.23 -6.31
C GLU A 156 10.41 -21.18 -5.47
N LYS A 157 11.60 -20.76 -5.89
CA LYS A 157 12.38 -19.74 -5.16
C LYS A 157 11.70 -18.37 -5.17
N ARG A 158 11.07 -18.00 -6.29
CA ARG A 158 10.28 -16.76 -6.38
C ARG A 158 9.11 -16.80 -5.41
N ASN A 159 8.35 -17.89 -5.42
CA ASN A 159 7.18 -18.07 -4.56
C ASN A 159 7.56 -18.11 -3.09
N GLN A 160 8.67 -18.77 -2.71
CA GLN A 160 9.19 -18.71 -1.34
C GLN A 160 9.46 -17.27 -0.87
N LYS A 161 10.07 -16.42 -1.71
CA LYS A 161 10.33 -15.01 -1.37
C LYS A 161 9.05 -14.17 -1.32
N LEU A 162 8.16 -14.35 -2.30
CA LEU A 162 6.87 -13.66 -2.33
C LEU A 162 6.00 -14.03 -1.12
N THR A 163 5.95 -15.30 -0.75
CA THR A 163 5.22 -15.77 0.44
C THR A 163 5.79 -15.15 1.71
N LYS A 164 7.12 -15.12 1.88
CA LYS A 164 7.76 -14.42 3.01
C LYS A 164 7.41 -12.93 3.04
N LEU A 165 7.49 -12.24 1.89
CA LEU A 165 7.12 -10.83 1.77
C LEU A 165 5.67 -10.59 2.21
N PHE A 166 4.73 -11.42 1.74
CA PHE A 166 3.32 -11.35 2.12
C PHE A 166 3.08 -11.61 3.61
N GLU A 167 3.80 -12.57 4.18
CA GLU A 167 3.71 -12.88 5.61
C GLU A 167 4.18 -11.70 6.45
N SER A 168 5.39 -11.20 6.17
CA SER A 168 5.96 -10.08 6.92
C SER A 168 5.13 -8.81 6.77
N ILE A 169 4.64 -8.48 5.56
CA ILE A 169 3.76 -7.32 5.37
C ILE A 169 2.43 -7.52 6.08
N GLY A 170 1.89 -8.74 6.09
CA GLY A 170 0.63 -9.01 6.77
C GLY A 170 0.73 -9.04 8.30
N ASP A 171 1.92 -9.28 8.86
CA ASP A 171 2.16 -9.26 10.31
C ASP A 171 2.34 -7.85 10.88
N LEU A 172 2.51 -6.83 10.02
CA LEU A 172 2.62 -5.44 10.45
C LEU A 172 1.35 -4.99 11.18
N GLN A 173 1.53 -4.48 12.39
CA GLN A 173 0.47 -3.87 13.21
C GLN A 173 0.27 -2.41 12.78
N LEU A 174 -0.40 -2.19 11.66
CA LEU A 174 -0.60 -0.84 11.09
C LEU A 174 -1.89 -0.15 11.57
N GLY A 175 -2.57 -0.74 12.55
CA GLY A 175 -3.86 -0.24 13.03
C GLY A 175 -4.94 -0.23 11.93
N ASN A 176 -6.03 0.51 12.16
CA ASN A 176 -7.02 0.76 11.11
C ASN A 176 -6.50 1.87 10.20
N TYR A 177 -6.21 1.51 8.94
CA TYR A 177 -5.69 2.46 7.96
C TYR A 177 -6.56 3.70 7.77
N SER A 178 -7.89 3.62 7.98
CA SER A 178 -8.79 4.78 7.89
C SER A 178 -8.37 5.97 8.78
N ASP A 179 -7.66 5.71 9.88
CA ASP A 179 -7.17 6.77 10.79
C ASP A 179 -5.69 7.14 10.52
N ASN A 180 -4.92 6.30 9.82
CA ASN A 180 -3.45 6.35 9.74
C ASN A 180 -2.83 6.34 8.31
N THR A 181 -3.65 6.35 7.25
CA THR A 181 -3.25 6.11 5.84
C THR A 181 -1.98 6.82 5.37
N ILE A 182 -1.91 8.15 5.55
CA ILE A 182 -0.82 8.96 4.97
C ILE A 182 0.48 8.83 5.79
N ASP A 183 0.38 8.55 7.09
CA ASP A 183 1.57 8.43 7.95
C ASP A 183 2.30 7.10 7.67
N ALA A 184 1.59 5.96 7.61
CA ALA A 184 2.24 4.66 7.40
C ALA A 184 2.90 4.50 6.03
N PHE A 185 2.22 4.88 4.94
CA PHE A 185 2.81 4.81 3.58
C PHE A 185 3.95 5.80 3.40
N GLY A 186 3.78 7.03 3.89
CA GLY A 186 4.84 8.04 3.87
C GLY A 186 6.08 7.58 4.62
N TYR A 187 5.93 7.03 5.83
CA TYR A 187 7.04 6.51 6.61
C TYR A 187 7.68 5.26 5.97
N ALA A 188 6.90 4.34 5.40
CA ALA A 188 7.44 3.19 4.67
C ALA A 188 8.29 3.65 3.48
N TYR A 189 7.77 4.58 2.68
CA TYR A 189 8.46 5.13 1.52
C TYR A 189 9.75 5.85 1.92
N GLU A 190 9.69 6.77 2.87
CA GLU A 190 10.85 7.51 3.39
C GLU A 190 11.93 6.56 3.93
N PHE A 191 11.52 5.57 4.72
CA PHE A 191 12.44 4.60 5.30
C PHE A 191 13.11 3.75 4.23
N LEU A 192 12.34 3.24 3.27
CA LEU A 192 12.88 2.50 2.12
C LEU A 192 13.89 3.35 1.35
N MET A 193 13.54 4.59 1.01
CA MET A 193 14.45 5.53 0.31
C MET A 193 15.73 5.81 1.10
N THR A 194 15.63 6.01 2.42
CA THR A 194 16.79 6.20 3.30
C THR A 194 17.67 4.95 3.34
N MET A 195 17.05 3.77 3.46
CA MET A 195 17.76 2.48 3.44
C MET A 195 18.49 2.25 2.11
N TYR A 196 17.95 2.74 0.99
CA TYR A 196 18.61 2.66 -0.32
C TYR A 196 19.72 3.67 -0.49
N ALA A 197 19.52 4.92 -0.09
CA ALA A 197 20.56 5.95 -0.14
C ALA A 197 21.82 5.50 0.64
N ALA A 198 21.63 4.85 1.78
CA ALA A 198 22.72 4.29 2.58
C ALA A 198 23.43 3.08 1.92
N ASN A 199 22.74 2.28 1.11
CA ASN A 199 23.26 1.02 0.55
C ASN A 199 23.73 1.10 -0.92
N ALA A 200 23.16 1.99 -1.73
CA ALA A 200 23.32 1.92 -3.19
C ALA A 200 24.57 2.60 -3.73
N GLY A 201 25.20 3.53 -2.99
CA GLY A 201 26.30 4.37 -3.49
C GLY A 201 25.98 5.19 -4.76
N LYS A 202 24.75 5.06 -5.28
CA LYS A 202 24.18 5.74 -6.42
C LYS A 202 23.09 6.64 -5.89
N SER A 203 23.35 7.94 -5.90
CA SER A 203 22.34 8.98 -5.70
C SER A 203 21.44 9.04 -6.93
N GLY A 204 20.55 8.06 -7.09
CA GLY A 204 19.55 8.07 -8.14
C GLY A 204 18.49 9.11 -7.82
N GLY A 205 18.70 10.35 -8.29
CA GLY A 205 17.77 11.45 -8.65
C GLY A 205 16.48 11.77 -7.88
N GLU A 206 15.84 10.82 -7.19
CA GLU A 206 14.65 11.04 -6.38
C GLU A 206 15.06 11.55 -5.00
N PHE A 207 15.00 12.87 -4.84
CA PHE A 207 15.11 13.50 -3.52
C PHE A 207 13.76 13.42 -2.82
N PHE A 208 13.73 12.78 -1.65
CA PHE A 208 12.56 12.82 -0.77
C PHE A 208 12.66 14.04 0.13
N THR A 209 11.59 14.83 0.23
CA THR A 209 11.52 15.96 1.18
C THR A 209 11.19 15.41 2.56
N PRO A 210 12.07 15.55 3.57
CA PRO A 210 11.81 15.06 4.92
C PRO A 210 10.48 15.60 5.47
N GLN A 211 9.84 14.83 6.35
CA GLN A 211 8.50 15.15 6.86
C GLN A 211 8.47 16.49 7.58
N GLU A 212 9.48 16.79 8.39
CA GLU A 212 9.62 18.02 9.16
C GLU A 212 9.81 19.24 8.25
N VAL A 213 10.56 19.08 7.15
CA VAL A 213 10.72 20.13 6.13
C VAL A 213 9.41 20.35 5.39
N SER A 214 8.72 19.27 5.02
CA SER A 214 7.44 19.35 4.31
C SER A 214 6.35 20.03 5.15
N GLU A 215 6.32 19.73 6.44
CA GLU A 215 5.39 20.34 7.41
C GLU A 215 5.67 21.82 7.60
N LEU A 216 6.94 22.19 7.82
CA LEU A 216 7.34 23.60 7.91
C LEU A 216 6.96 24.39 6.65
N LEU A 217 7.18 23.83 5.46
CA LEU A 217 6.80 24.47 4.19
C LEU A 217 5.28 24.63 4.07
N ALA A 218 4.51 23.61 4.45
CA ALA A 218 3.05 23.67 4.46
C ALA A 218 2.53 24.71 5.46
N GLU A 219 3.09 24.80 6.66
CA GLU A 219 2.74 25.82 7.65
C GLU A 219 3.06 27.23 7.14
N ILE A 220 4.27 27.47 6.64
CA ILE A 220 4.69 28.78 6.11
C ILE A 220 3.76 29.25 4.99
N THR A 221 3.38 28.36 4.08
CA THR A 221 2.56 28.71 2.91
C THR A 221 1.08 28.87 3.22
N THR A 222 0.64 28.39 4.39
CA THR A 222 -0.75 28.47 4.88
C THR A 222 -0.95 29.49 6.00
N VAL A 223 0.10 30.17 6.49
CA VAL A 223 -0.01 31.21 7.52
C VAL A 223 -1.12 32.21 7.20
N GLY A 224 -2.05 32.36 8.15
CA GLY A 224 -3.17 33.31 8.06
C GLY A 224 -4.30 32.88 7.12
N LYS A 225 -4.20 31.71 6.48
CA LYS A 225 -5.28 31.14 5.66
C LYS A 225 -6.14 30.21 6.50
N LYS A 226 -7.44 30.20 6.22
CA LYS A 226 -8.41 29.24 6.80
C LYS A 226 -8.78 28.13 5.82
N GLU A 227 -8.49 28.33 4.54
CA GLU A 227 -8.76 27.39 3.47
C GLU A 227 -7.71 27.54 2.37
N VAL A 228 -7.44 26.45 1.66
CA VAL A 228 -6.60 26.43 0.46
C VAL A 228 -7.36 25.72 -0.64
N ASN A 229 -7.53 26.41 -1.77
CA ASN A 229 -8.22 25.86 -2.94
C ASN A 229 -7.33 24.91 -3.75
N LYS A 230 -6.09 25.30 -4.04
CA LYS A 230 -5.15 24.53 -4.86
C LYS A 230 -3.72 24.67 -4.34
N VAL A 231 -2.98 23.58 -4.41
CA VAL A 231 -1.54 23.51 -4.15
C VAL A 231 -0.88 22.98 -5.41
N TYR A 232 0.23 23.59 -5.80
CA TYR A 232 0.96 23.20 -7.01
C TYR A 232 2.43 22.98 -6.67
N ASP A 233 2.93 21.81 -7.03
CA ASP A 233 4.34 21.46 -6.95
C ASP A 233 4.77 20.88 -8.31
N PRO A 234 5.56 21.62 -9.11
CA PRO A 234 5.97 21.21 -10.46
C PRO A 234 6.96 20.03 -10.47
N ALA A 235 7.52 19.65 -9.31
CA ALA A 235 8.53 18.60 -9.19
C ALA A 235 8.24 17.73 -7.96
N CYS A 236 6.97 17.36 -7.77
CA CYS A 236 6.46 16.79 -6.52
C CYS A 236 7.01 15.42 -6.11
N GLY A 237 7.69 14.71 -7.03
CA GLY A 237 8.27 13.40 -6.76
C GLY A 237 7.24 12.44 -6.16
N SER A 238 7.43 12.06 -4.89
CA SER A 238 6.50 11.19 -4.15
C SER A 238 5.16 11.82 -3.79
N GLY A 239 4.96 13.12 -4.02
CA GLY A 239 3.75 13.86 -3.64
C GLY A 239 3.60 14.12 -2.13
N SER A 240 4.55 13.65 -1.31
CA SER A 240 4.52 13.73 0.16
C SER A 240 4.33 15.16 0.69
N LEU A 241 4.98 16.15 0.09
CA LEU A 241 4.79 17.57 0.42
C LEU A 241 3.36 18.04 0.17
N LEU A 242 2.78 17.69 -0.98
CA LEU A 242 1.40 18.09 -1.33
C LEU A 242 0.39 17.53 -0.31
N LEU A 243 0.60 16.30 0.17
CA LEU A 243 -0.26 15.68 1.18
C LEU A 243 -0.22 16.37 2.55
N LYS A 244 0.85 17.12 2.88
CA LYS A 244 0.92 17.87 4.14
C LYS A 244 -0.09 19.02 4.22
N PHE A 245 -0.45 19.62 3.09
CA PHE A 245 -1.43 20.70 3.06
C PHE A 245 -2.83 20.24 3.51
N ALA A 246 -3.15 18.95 3.37
CA ALA A 246 -4.40 18.38 3.89
C ALA A 246 -4.38 18.12 5.42
N LYS A 247 -3.22 18.25 6.07
CA LYS A 247 -3.05 18.02 7.51
C LYS A 247 -2.86 19.31 8.32
N VAL A 248 -2.34 20.36 7.69
CA VAL A 248 -2.02 21.65 8.33
C VAL A 248 -3.23 22.59 8.40
N LEU A 249 -4.26 22.35 7.59
CA LEU A 249 -5.55 23.08 7.57
C LEU A 249 -6.68 22.19 8.07
#